data_AF-A0A9C9SBX8-F1
#
_entry.id   AF-A0A9C9SBX8-F1
#
_cell.length_a   1.000
_cell.length_b   1.000
_cell.length_c   1.000
_cell.angle_alpha   90.00
_cell.angle_beta   90.00
_cell.angle_gamma   90.00
#
_symmetry.space_group_name_H-M   'P 1'
#
loop_
_entity.id
_entity.type
_entity.pdbx_description
1 polymer ?
#
loop_
_entity_poly.entity_id
_entity_poly.type
_entity_poly.pdbx_seq_one_letter_code
_entity_poly.pdbx_strand_id
1 'polypeptide(L)'
;MRRIYTPRNALIWICVALLLAGCEGMPQANPPSAATETVPAVVVEQDPRLTELLAYQAAVTRRPSEQVRQEYKRLDGLLIEGVCDELRLRVAMLLTSPALASKASAKRTSKLLQPCLSPGEHEPAFTSLAEILQRQLAEQRRTRVAVRHQLQLRERLEAAEARIGELNRKLDELKRIERSIRERQ
;
A
#
# COMPACT_ATOMS: atom_id res chain seq x y z
N MET A 1 4.22 -49.88 -11.46
CA MET A 1 3.77 -48.50 -11.80
C MET A 1 5.00 -47.63 -12.06
N ARG A 2 5.40 -47.44 -13.32
CA ARG A 2 6.54 -46.58 -13.70
C ARG A 2 6.03 -45.14 -13.89
N ARG A 3 6.40 -44.22 -13.00
CA ARG A 3 6.10 -42.79 -13.18
C ARG A 3 6.99 -42.22 -14.28
N ILE A 4 6.34 -41.78 -15.35
CA ILE A 4 6.93 -41.05 -16.46
C ILE A 4 7.26 -39.65 -15.92
N TYR A 5 8.51 -39.42 -15.51
CA TYR A 5 9.02 -38.09 -15.23
C TYR A 5 9.24 -37.38 -16.57
N THR A 6 8.30 -36.51 -16.93
CA THR A 6 8.47 -35.64 -18.10
C THR A 6 9.59 -34.63 -17.81
N PRO A 7 10.53 -34.41 -18.74
CA PRO A 7 11.71 -33.56 -18.52
C PRO A 7 11.34 -32.11 -18.20
N ARG A 8 10.13 -31.66 -18.59
CA ARG A 8 9.60 -30.33 -18.29
C ARG A 8 9.30 -30.11 -16.80
N ASN A 9 8.91 -31.16 -16.08
CA ASN A 9 8.64 -31.08 -14.65
C ASN A 9 9.93 -31.11 -13.82
N ALA A 10 10.98 -31.79 -14.29
CA ALA A 10 12.27 -31.80 -13.62
C ALA A 10 12.87 -30.38 -13.51
N LEU A 11 12.70 -29.56 -14.54
CA LEU A 11 13.20 -28.19 -14.59
C LEU A 11 12.49 -27.28 -13.57
N ILE A 12 11.18 -27.49 -13.36
CA ILE A 12 10.40 -26.77 -12.34
C ILE A 12 10.87 -27.15 -10.93
N TRP A 13 11.11 -28.45 -10.67
CA TRP A 13 11.60 -28.92 -9.37
C TRP A 13 13.02 -28.41 -9.06
N ILE A 14 13.90 -28.30 -10.06
CA ILE A 14 15.23 -27.72 -9.91
C ILE A 14 15.14 -26.22 -9.56
N CYS A 15 14.29 -25.45 -10.24
CA CYS A 15 14.09 -24.03 -9.93
C CYS A 15 13.53 -23.81 -8.51
N VAL A 16 12.61 -24.66 -8.06
CA VAL A 16 12.09 -24.60 -6.68
C VAL A 16 13.18 -24.93 -5.67
N ALA A 17 14.01 -25.95 -5.92
CA ALA A 17 15.13 -26.28 -5.03
C ALA A 17 16.19 -25.16 -4.94
N LEU A 18 16.46 -24.47 -6.06
CA LEU A 18 17.38 -23.32 -6.10
C LEU A 18 16.87 -22.11 -5.32
N LEU A 19 15.55 -21.87 -5.30
CA LEU A 19 14.96 -20.77 -4.51
C LEU A 19 14.99 -21.04 -3.00
N LEU A 20 14.91 -22.31 -2.57
CA LEU A 20 14.98 -22.68 -1.15
C LEU A 20 16.41 -22.74 -0.60
N ALA A 21 17.42 -22.98 -1.44
CA ALA A 21 18.84 -23.00 -1.03
C ALA A 21 19.44 -21.58 -0.82
N GLY A 22 18.71 -20.52 -1.19
CA GLY A 22 19.20 -19.14 -1.13
C GLY A 22 19.09 -18.43 0.23
N CYS A 23 18.54 -19.06 1.28
CA CYS A 23 18.35 -18.41 2.59
C CYS A 23 19.43 -18.73 3.65
N GLU A 24 20.32 -19.70 3.45
CA GLU A 24 21.39 -20.02 4.43
C GLU A 24 22.77 -19.45 4.07
N GLY A 25 22.94 -18.89 2.86
CA GLY A 25 24.22 -18.44 2.34
C GLY A 25 24.50 -16.96 2.52
N MET A 26 24.20 -16.36 3.67
CA MET A 26 24.69 -15.01 3.99
C MET A 26 26.00 -15.16 4.78
N PRO A 27 27.18 -15.01 4.16
CA PRO A 27 28.43 -15.02 4.91
C PRO A 27 28.43 -13.81 5.85
N GLN A 28 28.36 -14.07 7.16
CA GLN A 28 28.82 -13.10 8.15
C GLN A 28 30.32 -12.89 7.90
N ALA A 29 30.63 -11.87 7.11
CA ALA A 29 31.96 -11.31 7.05
C ALA A 29 32.27 -10.77 8.46
N ASN A 30 33.01 -11.55 9.26
CA ASN A 30 33.61 -11.04 10.48
C ASN A 30 34.54 -9.89 10.07
N PRO A 31 34.26 -8.63 10.47
CA PRO A 31 35.15 -7.55 10.14
C PRO A 31 36.49 -7.78 10.87
N PRO A 32 37.63 -7.48 10.23
CA PRO A 32 38.92 -7.51 10.91
C PRO A 32 38.86 -6.57 12.11
N SER A 33 39.31 -7.08 13.25
CA SER A 33 39.47 -6.38 14.53
C SER A 33 40.45 -5.20 14.35
N ALA A 34 39.95 -4.11 13.79
CA ALA A 34 40.61 -2.81 13.79
C ALA A 34 40.12 -2.02 15.01
N ALA A 35 41.09 -1.44 15.71
CA ALA A 35 40.99 -0.57 16.87
C ALA A 35 39.58 -0.06 17.20
N THR A 36 39.14 -0.39 18.42
CA THR A 36 37.91 0.10 19.05
C THR A 36 37.98 1.62 19.19
N GLU A 37 37.63 2.33 18.13
CA GLU A 37 37.07 3.66 18.22
C GLU A 37 35.71 3.48 18.86
N THR A 38 35.61 3.77 20.16
CA THR A 38 34.35 3.73 20.91
C THR A 38 33.45 4.81 20.34
N VAL A 39 32.75 4.49 19.24
CA VAL A 39 31.56 5.21 18.83
C VAL A 39 30.65 5.17 20.05
N PRO A 40 30.26 6.32 20.64
CA PRO A 40 29.34 6.30 21.76
C PRO A 40 28.10 5.57 21.30
N ALA A 41 27.83 4.42 21.90
CA ALA A 41 26.58 3.72 21.70
C ALA A 41 25.49 4.69 22.15
N VAL A 42 24.82 5.33 21.20
CA VAL A 42 23.62 6.10 21.46
C VAL A 42 22.61 5.07 21.92
N VAL A 43 22.51 4.91 23.24
CA VAL A 43 21.40 4.21 23.87
C VAL A 43 20.19 5.08 23.59
N VAL A 44 19.52 4.80 22.48
CA VAL A 44 18.21 5.37 22.19
C VAL A 44 17.28 4.79 23.24
N GLU A 45 17.09 5.54 24.32
CA GLU A 45 16.08 5.24 25.31
C GLU A 45 14.73 5.26 24.58
N GLN A 46 14.21 4.08 24.28
CA GLN A 46 12.98 3.95 23.53
C GLN A 46 11.85 4.40 24.44
N ASP A 47 11.21 5.51 24.10
CA ASP A 47 10.00 5.93 24.78
C ASP A 47 8.94 4.82 24.62
N PRO A 48 8.48 4.20 25.73
CA PRO A 48 7.52 3.11 25.68
C PRO A 48 6.21 3.54 24.99
N ARG A 49 5.83 4.81 25.07
CA ARG A 49 4.60 5.33 24.44
C ARG A 49 4.69 5.30 22.92
N LEU A 50 5.85 5.67 22.37
CA LEU A 50 6.11 5.55 20.93
C LEU A 50 6.07 4.09 20.48
N THR A 51 6.63 3.17 21.27
CA THR A 51 6.58 1.73 20.93
C THR A 51 5.16 1.19 20.92
N GLU A 52 4.31 1.63 21.86
CA GLU A 52 2.89 1.26 21.90
C GLU A 52 2.13 1.83 20.69
N LEU A 53 2.39 3.08 20.31
CA LEU A 53 1.80 3.70 19.13
C LEU A 53 2.17 2.97 17.83
N LEU A 54 3.43 2.55 17.68
CA LEU A 54 3.87 1.78 16.51
C LEU A 54 3.26 0.38 16.49
N ALA A 55 3.19 -0.28 17.65
CA ALA A 55 2.50 -1.57 17.79
C ALA A 55 1.00 -1.43 17.47
N TYR A 56 0.38 -0.34 17.90
CA TYR A 56 -1.01 -0.01 17.59
C TYR A 56 -1.21 0.17 16.08
N GLN A 57 -0.34 0.93 15.40
CA GLN A 57 -0.39 1.10 13.95
C GLN A 57 -0.30 -0.26 13.23
N ALA A 58 0.64 -1.12 13.64
CA ALA A 58 0.77 -2.47 13.10
C ALA A 58 -0.51 -3.29 13.32
N ALA A 59 -1.14 -3.20 14.49
CA ALA A 59 -2.39 -3.88 14.78
C ALA A 59 -3.55 -3.36 13.91
N VAL A 60 -3.67 -2.03 13.73
CA VAL A 60 -4.72 -1.42 12.90
C VAL A 60 -4.69 -1.94 11.47
N THR A 61 -3.50 -2.14 10.89
CA THR A 61 -3.37 -2.66 9.52
C THR A 61 -3.86 -4.11 9.37
N ARG A 62 -3.90 -4.89 10.46
CA ARG A 62 -4.32 -6.30 10.47
C ARG A 62 -5.77 -6.49 10.91
N ARG A 63 -6.42 -5.47 11.47
CA ARG A 63 -7.80 -5.56 11.96
C ARG A 63 -8.82 -5.60 10.83
N PRO A 64 -9.92 -6.34 10.98
CA PRO A 64 -11.09 -6.25 10.12
C PRO A 64 -11.63 -4.81 10.04
N SER A 65 -12.17 -4.45 8.88
CA SER A 65 -12.68 -3.11 8.59
C SER A 65 -13.78 -2.65 9.56
N GLU A 66 -14.62 -3.57 10.02
CA GLU A 66 -15.66 -3.28 11.00
C GLU A 66 -15.08 -2.88 12.36
N GLN A 67 -14.09 -3.64 12.85
CA GLN A 67 -13.42 -3.34 14.12
C GLN A 67 -12.69 -2.00 14.05
N VAL A 68 -12.06 -1.67 12.92
CA VAL A 68 -11.42 -0.37 12.71
C VAL A 68 -12.44 0.77 12.79
N ARG A 69 -13.63 0.59 12.22
CA ARG A 69 -14.71 1.60 12.25
C ARG A 69 -15.31 1.77 13.65
N GLN A 70 -15.50 0.67 14.38
CA GLN A 70 -15.99 0.70 15.76
C GLN A 70 -14.99 1.41 16.67
N GLU A 71 -13.70 1.04 16.57
CA GLU A 71 -12.62 1.68 17.32
C GLU A 71 -12.53 3.18 17.01
N TYR A 72 -12.64 3.55 15.74
CA TYR A 72 -12.66 4.94 15.33
C TYR A 72 -13.81 5.72 15.97
N LYS A 73 -15.04 5.20 15.92
CA LYS A 73 -16.19 5.86 16.58
C LYS A 73 -15.98 6.01 18.09
N ARG A 74 -15.38 5.01 18.74
CA ARG A 74 -15.09 5.05 20.17
C ARG A 74 -14.08 6.14 20.52
N LEU A 75 -12.99 6.25 19.77
CA LEU A 75 -11.91 7.19 20.07
C LEU A 75 -12.20 8.61 19.57
N ASP A 76 -12.90 8.78 18.45
CA ASP A 76 -13.21 10.09 17.85
C ASP A 76 -14.02 10.99 18.80
N GLY A 77 -14.86 10.40 19.67
CA GLY A 77 -15.64 11.12 20.68
C GLY A 77 -14.87 11.51 21.94
N LEU A 78 -13.63 11.03 22.10
CA LEU A 78 -12.77 11.30 23.26
C LEU A 78 -11.70 12.36 22.97
N LEU A 79 -11.68 12.89 21.75
CA LEU A 79 -10.71 13.90 21.33
C LEU A 79 -10.96 15.23 22.04
N ILE A 80 -9.89 15.77 22.65
CA ILE A 80 -9.88 17.12 23.19
C ILE A 80 -9.38 18.07 22.10
N GLU A 81 -10.12 19.16 21.84
CA GLU A 81 -9.74 20.15 20.83
C GLU A 81 -8.42 20.83 21.16
N GLY A 82 -7.58 21.07 20.14
CA GLY A 82 -6.32 21.80 20.29
C GLY A 82 -5.17 21.06 21.00
N VAL A 83 -5.40 19.89 21.60
CA VAL A 83 -4.37 19.15 22.34
C VAL A 83 -3.73 18.07 21.47
N CYS A 84 -2.40 18.04 21.36
CA CYS A 84 -1.69 16.87 20.84
C CYS A 84 -1.51 15.84 21.96
N ASP A 85 -2.19 14.70 21.82
CA ASP A 85 -2.07 13.57 22.72
C ASP A 85 -1.95 12.26 21.93
N GLU A 86 -1.63 11.20 22.66
CA GLU A 86 -1.54 9.85 22.10
C GLU A 86 -2.85 9.42 21.42
N LEU A 87 -3.99 9.80 21.99
CA LEU A 87 -5.31 9.45 21.48
C LEU A 87 -5.53 10.04 20.08
N ARG A 88 -5.16 11.31 19.86
CA ARG A 88 -5.22 11.98 18.57
C ARG A 88 -4.33 11.28 17.54
N LEU A 89 -3.14 10.84 17.92
CA LEU A 89 -2.26 10.05 17.04
C LEU A 89 -2.89 8.69 16.70
N ARG A 90 -3.47 7.98 17.67
CA ARG A 90 -4.22 6.73 17.44
C ARG A 90 -5.41 6.92 16.51
N VAL A 91 -6.14 8.02 16.63
CA VAL A 91 -7.23 8.35 15.70
C VAL A 91 -6.70 8.65 14.30
N ALA A 92 -5.60 9.40 14.19
CA ALA A 92 -4.95 9.66 12.90
C ALA A 92 -4.48 8.37 12.23
N MET A 93 -3.91 7.44 12.99
CA MET A 93 -3.52 6.09 12.57
C MET A 93 -4.70 5.30 12.01
N LEU A 94 -5.84 5.27 12.71
CA LEU A 94 -7.06 4.63 12.21
C LEU A 94 -7.52 5.22 10.87
N LEU A 95 -7.43 6.54 10.70
CA LEU A 95 -7.81 7.21 9.46
C LEU A 95 -6.86 6.90 8.29
N THR A 96 -5.65 6.40 8.56
CA THR A 96 -4.76 5.83 7.51
C THR A 96 -5.23 4.48 7.00
N SER A 97 -6.12 3.79 7.72
CA SER A 97 -6.63 2.48 7.31
C SER A 97 -7.48 2.57 6.04
N PRO A 98 -7.39 1.60 5.11
CA PRO A 98 -8.27 1.51 3.96
C PRO A 98 -9.75 1.40 4.36
N ALA A 99 -10.07 0.90 5.56
CA ALA A 99 -11.45 0.76 6.04
C ALA A 99 -12.20 2.09 6.21
N LEU A 100 -11.46 3.17 6.46
CA LEU A 100 -11.95 4.54 6.68
C LEU A 100 -11.54 5.49 5.54
N ALA A 101 -11.05 4.92 4.43
CA ALA A 101 -10.61 5.63 3.25
C ALA A 101 -11.72 6.46 2.59
N SER A 102 -11.71 7.77 2.79
CA SER A 102 -12.60 8.70 2.09
C SER A 102 -11.93 10.05 1.85
N LYS A 103 -12.51 10.87 0.96
CA LYS A 103 -12.04 12.26 0.77
C LYS A 103 -12.25 13.11 2.03
N ALA A 104 -13.33 12.84 2.78
CA ALA A 104 -13.65 13.54 4.03
C ALA A 104 -12.67 13.16 5.15
N SER A 105 -12.34 11.88 5.28
CA SER A 105 -11.35 11.42 6.28
C SER A 105 -9.97 11.98 6.01
N ALA A 106 -9.52 12.09 4.75
CA ALA A 106 -8.23 12.71 4.44
C ALA A 106 -8.13 14.18 4.91
N LYS A 107 -9.16 14.99 4.63
CA LYS A 107 -9.22 16.39 5.11
C LYS A 107 -9.34 16.48 6.63
N ARG A 108 -10.10 15.57 7.23
CA ARG A 108 -10.26 15.50 8.69
C ARG A 108 -8.94 15.17 9.36
N THR A 109 -8.20 14.20 8.82
CA THR A 109 -6.92 13.77 9.40
C THR A 109 -5.84 14.84 9.31
N SER A 110 -5.78 15.60 8.20
CA SER A 110 -4.83 16.72 8.09
C SER A 110 -5.09 17.81 9.12
N LYS A 111 -6.37 18.10 9.42
CA LYS A 111 -6.74 19.02 10.51
C LYS A 111 -6.48 18.42 11.88
N LEU A 112 -6.74 17.12 12.03
CA LEU A 112 -6.54 16.39 13.27
C LEU A 112 -5.07 16.43 13.72
N LEU A 113 -4.12 16.33 12.78
CA LEU A 113 -2.69 16.33 13.07
C LEU A 113 -2.09 17.73 13.31
N GLN A 114 -2.80 18.83 13.00
CA GLN A 114 -2.26 20.19 13.14
C GLN A 114 -1.67 20.50 14.51
N PRO A 115 -2.33 20.17 15.64
CA PRO A 115 -1.76 20.42 16.97
C PRO A 115 -0.43 19.71 17.18
N CYS A 116 -0.27 18.49 16.63
CA CYS A 116 0.95 17.70 16.80
C CYS A 116 2.13 18.14 15.92
N LEU A 117 1.91 19.07 14.98
CA LEU A 117 2.92 19.56 14.05
C LEU A 117 3.55 20.89 14.53
N SER A 118 3.05 21.48 15.61
CA SER A 118 3.62 22.69 16.19
C SER A 118 4.97 22.39 16.86
N PRO A 119 6.07 23.04 16.44
CA PRO A 119 7.38 22.83 17.06
C PRO A 119 7.41 23.43 18.47
N GLY A 120 7.87 22.65 19.45
CA GLY A 120 8.19 23.12 20.80
C GLY A 120 7.12 22.90 21.88
N GLU A 121 5.91 22.47 21.54
CA GLU A 121 4.86 22.18 22.53
C GLU A 121 4.79 20.69 22.95
N HIS A 122 5.43 19.80 22.19
CA HIS A 122 5.24 18.35 22.32
C HIS A 122 6.55 17.58 22.23
N GLU A 123 6.52 16.30 22.66
CA GLU A 123 7.66 15.41 22.51
C GLU A 123 8.07 15.30 21.02
N PRO A 124 9.37 15.42 20.71
CA PRO A 124 9.85 15.43 19.32
C PRO A 124 9.52 14.12 18.57
N ALA A 125 9.39 13.01 19.31
CA ALA A 125 8.94 11.73 18.78
C ALA A 125 7.50 11.80 18.22
N PHE A 126 6.59 12.51 18.89
CA PHE A 126 5.20 12.65 18.44
C PHE A 126 5.10 13.57 17.22
N THR A 127 5.89 14.64 17.19
CA THR A 127 5.96 15.53 16.02
C THR A 127 6.47 14.77 14.79
N SER A 128 7.57 14.03 14.90
CA SER A 128 8.11 13.23 13.79
C SER A 128 7.13 12.14 13.31
N LEU A 129 6.44 11.46 14.22
CA LEU A 129 5.40 10.50 13.87
C LEU A 129 4.20 11.19 13.16
N ALA A 130 3.76 12.36 13.64
CA ALA A 130 2.70 13.13 13.01
C ALA A 130 3.07 13.55 11.58
N GLU A 131 4.32 13.96 11.34
CA GLU A 131 4.83 14.25 9.99
C GLU A 131 4.80 13.03 9.08
N ILE A 132 5.24 11.86 9.57
CA ILE A 132 5.21 10.61 8.81
C ILE A 132 3.77 10.26 8.44
N LEU A 133 2.83 10.33 9.38
CA LEU A 133 1.41 10.08 9.14
C LEU A 133 0.84 11.05 8.10
N GLN A 134 1.20 12.34 8.18
CA GLN A 134 0.77 13.35 7.20
C GLN A 134 1.28 13.03 5.80
N ARG A 135 2.55 12.64 5.65
CA ARG A 135 3.13 12.24 4.36
C ARG A 135 2.47 10.97 3.82
N GLN A 136 2.24 9.97 4.67
CA GLN A 136 1.58 8.73 4.29
C GLN A 136 0.16 8.98 3.76
N LEU A 137 -0.60 9.87 4.41
CA LEU A 137 -1.95 10.24 3.96
C LEU A 137 -1.95 10.99 2.63
N ALA A 138 -0.98 11.88 2.42
CA ALA A 138 -0.80 12.58 1.15
C ALA A 138 -0.52 11.57 0.02
N GLU A 139 0.32 10.57 0.28
CA GLU A 139 0.66 9.53 -0.69
C GLU A 139 -0.51 8.58 -0.96
N GLN A 140 -1.25 8.18 0.08
CA GLN A 140 -2.50 7.42 -0.10
C GLN A 140 -3.53 8.17 -0.95
N ARG A 141 -3.57 9.50 -0.85
CA ARG A 141 -4.46 10.31 -1.69
C ARG A 141 -4.01 10.29 -3.15
N ARG A 142 -2.71 10.45 -3.41
CA ARG A 142 -2.13 10.41 -4.76
C ARG A 142 -2.36 9.06 -5.43
N THR A 143 -2.04 7.98 -4.73
CA THR A 143 -2.27 6.60 -5.23
C THR A 143 -3.74 6.34 -5.54
N ARG A 144 -4.69 6.77 -4.71
CA ARG A 144 -6.13 6.65 -5.00
C ARG A 144 -6.56 7.42 -6.24
N VAL A 145 -6.00 8.61 -6.48
CA VAL A 145 -6.28 9.37 -7.70
C VAL A 145 -5.71 8.65 -8.93
N ALA A 146 -4.48 8.14 -8.83
CA ALA A 146 -3.86 7.37 -9.89
C ALA A 146 -4.66 6.10 -10.25
N VAL A 147 -5.10 5.33 -9.25
CA VAL A 147 -5.92 4.13 -9.45
C VAL A 147 -7.25 4.47 -10.16
N ARG A 148 -7.92 5.56 -9.75
CA ARG A 148 -9.16 5.99 -10.43
C ARG A 148 -8.92 6.35 -11.89
N HIS A 149 -7.83 7.07 -12.17
CA HIS A 149 -7.47 7.42 -13.54
C HIS A 149 -7.16 6.18 -14.38
N GLN A 150 -6.46 5.20 -13.81
CA GLN A 150 -6.17 3.93 -14.47
C GLN A 150 -7.45 3.13 -14.78
N LEU A 151 -8.42 3.10 -13.87
CA LEU A 151 -9.72 2.46 -14.11
C LEU A 151 -10.47 3.15 -15.27
N GLN A 152 -10.50 4.49 -15.30
CA GLN A 152 -11.14 5.24 -16.39
C GLN A 152 -10.44 5.01 -17.75
N LEU A 153 -9.11 4.92 -17.76
CA LEU A 153 -8.36 4.59 -18.97
C LEU A 153 -8.72 3.19 -19.47
N ARG A 154 -8.82 2.22 -18.56
CA ARG A 154 -9.20 0.85 -18.90
C ARG A 154 -10.60 0.78 -19.50
N GLU A 155 -11.57 1.45 -18.89
CA GLU A 155 -12.94 1.53 -19.44
C GLU A 155 -12.96 2.15 -20.86
N ARG A 156 -12.14 3.17 -21.10
CA ARG A 156 -12.02 3.79 -22.43
C ARG A 156 -11.37 2.86 -23.45
N LEU A 157 -10.36 2.09 -23.05
CA LEU A 157 -9.71 1.11 -23.92
C LEU A 157 -10.68 -0.01 -24.30
N GLU A 158 -11.39 -0.58 -23.32
CA GLU A 158 -12.41 -1.62 -23.56
C GLU A 158 -13.51 -1.10 -24.49
N ALA A 159 -13.97 0.15 -24.32
CA ALA A 159 -14.94 0.77 -25.22
C ALA A 159 -14.39 1.01 -26.64
N ALA A 160 -13.12 1.38 -26.78
CA ALA A 160 -12.47 1.56 -28.08
C ALA A 160 -12.28 0.22 -28.81
N GLU A 161 -11.85 -0.83 -28.09
CA GLU A 161 -11.72 -2.19 -28.63
C GLU A 161 -13.07 -2.73 -29.11
N ALA A 162 -14.15 -2.51 -28.34
CA ALA A 162 -15.49 -2.90 -28.76
C ALA A 162 -15.92 -2.19 -30.06
N ARG A 163 -15.61 -0.90 -30.22
CA ARG A 163 -15.89 -0.14 -31.45
C ARG A 163 -15.08 -0.66 -32.64
N ILE A 164 -13.80 -0.98 -32.43
CA ILE A 164 -12.95 -1.56 -33.48
C ILE A 164 -13.50 -2.92 -33.92
N GLY A 165 -13.91 -3.77 -32.97
CA GLY A 165 -14.53 -5.06 -33.26
C GLY A 165 -15.81 -4.91 -34.09
N GLU A 166 -16.66 -3.94 -33.76
CA GLU A 166 -17.88 -3.64 -34.51
C GLU A 166 -17.58 -3.12 -35.93
N LEU A 167 -16.62 -2.21 -36.08
CA LEU A 167 -16.21 -1.72 -37.39
C LEU A 167 -15.64 -2.83 -38.27
N ASN A 168 -14.84 -3.73 -37.70
CA ASN A 168 -14.31 -4.88 -38.44
C ASN A 168 -15.42 -5.82 -38.92
N ARG A 169 -16.44 -6.08 -38.09
CA ARG A 169 -17.61 -6.87 -38.51
C ARG A 169 -18.32 -6.25 -39.69
N LYS A 170 -18.58 -4.93 -39.65
CA LYS A 170 -19.21 -4.20 -40.75
C LYS A 170 -18.37 -4.24 -42.03
N LEU A 171 -17.05 -4.12 -41.91
CA LEU A 171 -16.14 -4.25 -43.07
C LEU A 171 -16.19 -5.66 -43.68
N ASP A 172 -16.25 -6.70 -42.85
CA ASP A 172 -16.34 -8.08 -43.31
C ASP A 172 -17.69 -8.37 -43.97
N GLU A 173 -18.78 -7.81 -43.47
CA GLU A 173 -20.10 -7.85 -44.10
C GLU A 173 -20.08 -7.16 -45.48
N LEU A 174 -19.52 -5.96 -45.58
CA LEU A 174 -19.37 -5.25 -46.86
C LEU A 174 -18.52 -6.05 -47.87
N LYS A 175 -17.41 -6.65 -47.43
CA LYS A 175 -16.58 -7.53 -48.28
C LYS A 175 -17.31 -8.79 -48.75
N ARG A 176 -18.25 -9.31 -47.96
CA ARG A 176 -19.09 -10.45 -48.38
C ARG A 176 -20.10 -10.02 -49.42
N ILE A 177 -20.72 -8.85 -49.24
CA ILE A 177 -21.64 -8.26 -50.22
C ILE A 177 -20.92 -8.02 -51.54
N GLU A 178 -19.73 -7.39 -51.52
CA GLU A 178 -18.93 -7.14 -52.72
C GLU A 178 -18.61 -8.44 -53.48
N ARG A 179 -18.16 -9.48 -52.78
CA ARG A 179 -17.90 -10.80 -53.38
C ARG A 179 -19.16 -11.39 -54.02
N SER A 180 -20.29 -11.32 -53.33
CA SER A 180 -21.56 -11.87 -53.84
C SER A 180 -22.08 -11.13 -55.08
N ILE A 181 -21.77 -9.83 -55.24
CA ILE A 181 -22.12 -9.06 -56.44
C ILE A 181 -21.20 -9.47 -57.59
N ARG A 182 -19.90 -9.61 -57.31
CA ARG A 182 -18.89 -9.97 -58.32
C ARG A 182 -19.09 -11.39 -58.88
N GLU A 183 -19.62 -12.31 -58.09
CA GLU A 183 -19.95 -13.67 -58.53
C GLU A 183 -21.21 -13.75 -59.41
N ARG A 184 -22.05 -12.70 -59.42
CA ARG A 184 -23.30 -12.65 -60.21
C ARG A 184 -23.16 -11.92 -61.54
N GLN A 185 -22.02 -11.26 -61.78
CA GLN A 185 -21.68 -10.60 -63.05
C GLN A 185 -20.78 -11.51 -63.88
#